data_AF-A0A2N5C2N9-F1
#
_entry.id   AF-A0A2N5C2N9-F1
#
_cell.length_a   1.000
_cell.length_b   1.000
_cell.length_c   1.000
_cell.angle_alpha   90.00
_cell.angle_beta   90.00
_cell.angle_gamma   90.00
#
_symmetry.space_group_name_H-M   'P 1'
#
loop_
_entity.id
_entity.type
_entity.pdbx_description
1 polymer ?
#
loop_
_entity_poly.entity_id
_entity_poly.type
_entity_poly.pdbx_seq_one_letter_code
_entity_poly.pdbx_strand_id
1 'polypeptide(L)' 'MAYEFDFSSIDASTIHVLGEGMMVSLKITVTAVIVGIVWGTILAMMRLSSSKPLNWFAQAYVTLFRSIPLVMV' A
#
# COMPACT_ATOMS: atom_id res chain seq x y z
N MET A 1 -21.49 15.67 -32.62
CA MET A 1 -20.03 15.46 -32.54
C MET A 1 -19.84 14.07 -31.95
N ALA A 2 -19.65 13.06 -32.81
CA ALA A 2 -19.48 11.68 -32.37
C ALA A 2 -18.03 11.49 -31.93
N TYR A 3 -17.82 10.98 -30.72
CA TYR A 3 -16.49 10.61 -30.23
C TYR A 3 -16.10 9.29 -30.90
N GLU A 4 -15.01 9.28 -31.68
CA GLU A 4 -14.42 8.03 -32.18
C GLU A 4 -13.39 7.53 -31.16
N PHE A 5 -13.67 6.37 -30.57
CA PHE A 5 -12.71 5.67 -29.71
C PHE A 5 -11.60 5.08 -30.58
N ASP A 6 -10.37 5.61 -30.47
CA ASP A 6 -9.20 5.11 -31.17
C ASP A 6 -8.45 4.08 -30.32
N PHE A 7 -8.52 2.82 -30.73
CA PHE A 7 -7.87 1.68 -30.08
C PHE A 7 -6.58 1.25 -30.78
N SER A 8 -6.08 2.01 -31.76
CA SER A 8 -4.86 1.70 -32.50
C SER A 8 -3.59 1.62 -31.65
N SER A 9 -3.62 2.20 -30.44
CA SER A 9 -2.53 2.15 -29.44
C SER A 9 -2.50 0.87 -28.60
N ILE A 10 -3.56 0.06 -28.64
CA ILE A 10 -3.61 -1.28 -28.01
C ILE A 10 -2.94 -2.27 -28.96
N ASP A 11 -1.64 -2.10 -29.13
CA ASP A 11 -0.79 -3.04 -29.83
C ASP A 11 -0.24 -4.09 -28.84
N ALA A 12 0.23 -5.23 -29.37
CA ALA A 12 0.82 -6.31 -28.58
C ALA A 12 1.99 -5.81 -27.71
N SER A 13 2.74 -4.81 -28.18
CA SER A 13 3.81 -4.16 -27.42
C SER A 13 3.30 -3.41 -26.18
N THR A 14 2.21 -2.65 -26.30
CA THR A 14 1.59 -1.91 -25.19
C THR A 14 1.02 -2.86 -24.13
N ILE A 15 0.37 -3.95 -24.55
CA ILE A 15 -0.17 -4.97 -23.64
C ILE A 15 0.95 -5.65 -22.83
N HIS A 16 2.10 -5.90 -23.46
CA HIS A 16 3.25 -6.49 -22.77
C HIS A 16 3.78 -5.58 -21.65
N VAL A 17 4.00 -4.30 -21.96
CA VAL A 17 4.45 -3.31 -20.96
C VAL A 17 3.43 -3.15 -19.83
N LEU A 18 2.13 -3.15 -20.15
CA LEU A 18 1.08 -3.08 -19.14
C LEU A 18 1.06 -4.32 -18.24
N GLY A 19 1.31 -5.50 -18.81
CA GLY A 19 1.44 -6.75 -18.06
C GLY A 19 2.65 -6.76 -17.12
N GLU A 20 3.80 -6.25 -17.56
CA GLU A 20 4.98 -6.08 -16.69
C GLU A 20 4.70 -5.09 -15.56
N GLY A 21 4.08 -3.94 -15.88
CA GLY A 21 3.67 -2.95 -14.89
C GLY A 21 2.72 -3.53 -13.84
N MET A 22 1.73 -4.32 -14.28
CA MET A 22 0.81 -5.04 -13.40
C MET A 22 1.54 -6.00 -12.47
N MET A 23 2.51 -6.76 -13.00
CA MET A 23 3.30 -7.71 -12.21
C MET A 23 4.14 -6.99 -11.15
N VAL A 24 4.71 -5.84 -11.49
CA VAL A 24 5.45 -4.99 -10.54
C VAL A 24 4.52 -4.47 -9.44
N SER A 25 3.36 -3.91 -9.78
CA SER A 25 2.38 -3.45 -8.80
C SER A 25 1.96 -4.58 -7.86
N LEU A 26 1.66 -5.76 -8.40
CA LEU A 26 1.27 -6.93 -7.61
C LEU A 26 2.39 -7.36 -6.64
N LYS A 27 3.64 -7.41 -7.12
CA LYS A 27 4.80 -7.75 -6.30
C LYS A 27 4.98 -6.75 -5.14
N ILE A 28 4.85 -5.45 -5.43
CA ILE A 28 4.93 -4.39 -4.41
C ILE A 28 3.80 -4.54 -3.40
N THR A 29 2.56 -4.72 -3.84
CA THR A 29 1.40 -4.89 -2.96
C THR A 29 1.57 -6.10 -2.04
N VAL A 30 1.93 -7.26 -2.58
CA VAL A 30 2.13 -8.49 -1.78
C VAL A 30 3.22 -8.27 -0.74
N THR A 31 4.35 -7.69 -1.13
CA THR A 31 5.47 -7.42 -0.21
C THR A 31 5.05 -6.42 0.88
N ALA A 32 4.37 -5.33 0.50
CA ALA A 32 3.89 -4.32 1.44
C ALA A 32 2.87 -4.87 2.43
N VAL A 33 1.96 -5.74 1.98
CA VAL A 33 0.98 -6.42 2.84
C VAL A 33 1.67 -7.32 3.86
N ILE A 34 2.63 -8.14 3.43
CA ILE A 34 3.37 -9.04 4.34
C ILE A 34 4.11 -8.22 5.40
N VAL A 35 4.87 -7.20 4.99
CA VAL A 35 5.61 -6.33 5.92
C VAL A 35 4.65 -5.57 6.84
N GLY A 36 3.56 -5.05 6.29
CA GLY A 36 2.54 -4.32 7.05
C GLY A 36 1.85 -5.17 8.11
N ILE A 37 1.55 -6.43 7.80
CA ILE A 37 0.97 -7.38 8.77
C ILE A 37 1.96 -7.69 9.89
N VAL A 38 3.22 -8.01 9.57
CA VAL A 38 4.25 -8.30 10.58
C VAL A 38 4.44 -7.11 11.51
N TRP A 39 4.61 -5.92 10.95
CA TRP A 39 4.80 -4.69 11.72
C TRP A 39 3.56 -4.30 12.53
N GLY A 40 2.38 -4.37 11.92
CA GLY A 40 1.11 -4.09 12.58
C GLY A 40 0.82 -5.05 13.73
N THR A 41 1.19 -6.33 13.60
CA THR A 41 1.03 -7.33 14.67
C THR A 41 1.91 -7.00 15.87
N ILE A 42 3.16 -6.59 15.63
CA ILE A 42 4.07 -6.14 16.70
C ILE A 42 3.47 -4.95 17.44
N LEU A 43 2.99 -3.93 16.71
CA LEU A 43 2.35 -2.76 17.31
C LEU A 43 1.07 -3.10 18.08
N ALA A 44 0.27 -4.05 17.57
CA ALA A 44 -0.93 -4.52 18.25
C ALA A 44 -0.58 -5.19 19.59
N MET A 45 0.46 -6.03 19.62
CA MET A 45 0.96 -6.64 20.85
C MET A 45 1.50 -5.58 21.83
N MET A 46 2.25 -4.59 21.34
CA MET A 46 2.75 -3.46 22.14
C MET A 46 1.61 -2.66 22.79
N ARG A 47 0.48 -2.50 22.09
CA ARG A 47 -0.72 -1.82 22.60
C ARG A 47 -1.44 -2.61 23.70
N LEU A 48 -1.44 -3.94 23.64
CA LEU A 48 -2.07 -4.81 24.64
C LEU A 48 -1.24 -4.92 25.94
N SER A 49 0.06 -4.64 25.87
CA SER A 49 0.95 -4.67 27.03
C SER A 49 0.52 -3.68 28.11
N SER A 50 0.58 -4.11 29.38
CA SER A 50 0.27 -3.26 30.55
C SER A 50 1.29 -2.12 30.76
N SER A 51 2.44 -2.16 30.09
CA SER A 51 3.45 -1.11 30.15
C SER A 51 2.97 0.18 29.46
N LYS A 52 2.59 1.18 30.28
CA LYS A 52 2.17 2.52 29.83
C LYS A 52 3.05 3.15 28.72
N PRO A 53 4.40 3.15 28.79
CA PRO A 53 5.22 3.77 27.74
C PRO A 53 5.13 3.03 26.40
N LEU A 54 5.05 1.69 26.42
CA LEU A 54 4.98 0.88 25.19
C LEU A 54 3.63 1.04 24.49
N ASN A 55 2.55 1.07 25.27
CA ASN A 55 1.20 1.31 24.76
C ASN A 55 1.07 2.74 24.20
N TRP A 56 1.61 3.75 24.88
CA TRP A 56 1.61 5.13 24.39
C TRP A 56 2.38 5.28 23.07
N PHE A 57 3.56 4.65 22.95
CA PHE A 57 4.33 4.65 21.71
C PHE A 57 3.58 4.01 20.54
N ALA A 58 2.97 2.84 20.76
CA ALA A 58 2.17 2.16 19.74
C ALA A 58 0.96 3.01 19.31
N GLN A 59 0.29 3.68 20.25
CA GLN A 59 -0.82 4.59 19.96
C GLN A 59 -0.37 5.81 19.15
N ALA A 60 0.75 6.43 19.53
CA ALA A 60 1.31 7.57 18.80
C ALA A 60 1.66 7.18 17.36
N TYR A 61 2.36 6.06 17.17
CA TYR A 61 2.69 5.55 15.83
C TYR A 61 1.42 5.32 14.99
N VAL A 62 0.47 4.53 15.47
CA VAL A 62 -0.76 4.22 14.71
C VAL A 62 -1.56 5.49 14.41
N THR A 63 -1.66 6.42 15.37
CA THR A 63 -2.43 7.66 15.19
C THR A 63 -1.78 8.59 14.17
N LEU A 64 -0.45 8.72 14.18
CA LEU A 64 0.27 9.53 13.20
C LEU A 64 0.13 8.95 11.79
N PHE A 65 0.49 7.68 11.59
CA PHE A 65 0.45 7.05 10.27
C PHE A 65 -0.97 6.96 9.67
N ARG A 66 -2.00 6.85 10.52
CA ARG A 66 -3.40 6.86 10.06
C ARG A 66 -3.93 8.26 9.74
N SER A 67 -3.27 9.31 10.24
CA SER A 67 -3.67 10.71 10.02
C SER A 67 -2.91 11.38 8.88
N ILE A 68 -1.76 10.81 8.45
CA ILE A 68 -1.02 11.28 7.27
C ILE A 68 -1.76 10.81 6.02
N PRO A 69 -2.22 11.74 5.14
CA PRO A 69 -2.82 11.36 3.87
C PRO A 69 -1.79 10.63 3.00
N LEU A 70 -2.18 9.49 2.40
CA LEU A 70 -1.30 8.71 1.52
C LEU A 70 -0.74 9.51 0.33
N VAL A 71 -1.38 10.63 -0.04
CA VAL A 71 -0.95 11.55 -1.10
C VAL A 71 0.29 12.38 -0.74
N MET A 72 0.69 12.42 0.54
CA MET A 72 1.92 13.14 0.97
C MET A 72 3.22 12.36 0.72
N VAL A 73 3.18 11.22 0.03
CA VAL A 73 4.35 10.45 -0.44
C VAL A 73 4.56 10.63 -1.93
#